data_AF-A0AAD4EG48-F1
#
_entry.id   AF-A0AAD4EG48-F1
#
_cell.length_a   1.000
_cell.length_b   1.000
_cell.length_c   1.000
_cell.angle_alpha   90.00
_cell.angle_beta   90.00
_cell.angle_gamma   90.00
#
_symmetry.space_group_name_H-M   'P 1'
#
loop_
_entity.id
_entity.type
_entity.pdbx_description
1 polymer ?
#
loop_
_entity_poly.entity_id
_entity_poly.type
_entity_poly.pdbx_seq_one_letter_code
_entity_poly.pdbx_strand_id
1 'polypeptide(L)'
;KCNPIYYFYKHVEVNSDGQAGDVGDKHYKSYLGNRKVLTITHVMESSLNGLIGHLKTHFPPMYRLYLLLKSHGTPPTDDKLKIAWGEKVLNAIQLEQASVNIVDAFNKQVTKAFGDWNQAKFEELLAQWLVACDQPFEEVE
;
A
#
# COMPACT_ATOMS: atom_id res chain seq x y z
N LYS A 1 -3.83 10.94 -15.21
CA LYS A 1 -3.53 10.23 -13.94
C LYS A 1 -2.13 10.61 -13.50
N CYS A 2 -1.97 11.18 -12.30
CA CYS A 2 -0.64 11.53 -11.79
C CYS A 2 0.04 10.27 -11.24
N ASN A 3 1.33 10.07 -11.55
CA ASN A 3 2.05 8.93 -11.01
C ASN A 3 2.30 9.15 -9.50
N PRO A 4 1.99 8.19 -8.61
CA PRO A 4 2.15 8.37 -7.16
C PRO A 4 3.57 8.66 -6.70
N ILE A 5 4.59 8.40 -7.55
CA ILE A 5 5.99 8.71 -7.20
C ILE A 5 6.18 10.19 -6.88
N TYR A 6 5.40 11.08 -7.50
CA TYR A 6 5.51 12.52 -7.27
C TYR A 6 5.03 12.96 -5.88
N TYR A 7 4.30 12.11 -5.13
CA TYR A 7 3.99 12.43 -3.74
C TYR A 7 5.24 12.41 -2.83
N PHE A 8 6.33 11.79 -3.26
CA PHE A 8 7.57 11.68 -2.48
C PHE A 8 8.61 12.76 -2.84
N TYR A 9 8.33 13.56 -3.87
CA TYR A 9 9.26 14.56 -4.38
C TYR A 9 8.55 15.87 -4.69
N LYS A 10 9.19 16.99 -4.37
CA LYS A 10 8.75 18.30 -4.87
C LYS A 10 9.49 18.65 -6.14
N HIS A 11 8.78 19.25 -7.08
CA HIS A 11 9.43 19.90 -8.22
C HIS A 11 10.28 21.08 -7.74
N VAL A 12 11.46 21.26 -8.32
CA VAL A 12 12.34 22.42 -8.08
C VAL A 12 12.90 22.90 -9.41
N GLU A 13 13.27 24.17 -9.47
CA GLU A 13 13.79 24.80 -10.70
C GLU A 13 15.27 24.54 -10.93
N VAL A 14 15.98 24.10 -9.89
CA VAL A 14 17.44 23.93 -9.92
C VAL A 14 17.85 22.50 -9.56
N ASN A 15 18.93 22.05 -10.19
CA ASN A 15 19.58 20.76 -9.96
C ASN A 15 20.36 20.74 -8.61
N SER A 16 21.11 19.67 -8.37
CA SER A 16 21.92 19.52 -7.15
C SER A 16 23.01 20.58 -6.98
N ASP A 17 23.46 21.18 -8.08
CA ASP A 17 24.52 22.20 -8.10
C ASP A 17 23.96 23.62 -8.09
N GLY A 18 22.64 23.77 -8.00
CA GLY A 18 21.96 25.07 -8.01
C GLY A 18 21.77 25.68 -9.39
N GLN A 19 21.96 24.91 -10.46
CA GLN A 19 21.79 25.35 -11.85
C GLN A 19 20.45 24.89 -12.42
N ALA A 20 19.93 25.61 -13.42
CA ALA A 20 18.64 25.30 -14.04
C ALA A 20 18.65 24.04 -14.95
N GLY A 21 19.82 23.46 -15.22
CA GLY A 21 19.96 22.33 -16.14
C GLY A 21 19.75 22.72 -17.61
N ASP A 22 19.60 21.70 -18.46
CA ASP A 22 19.34 21.90 -19.89
C ASP A 22 17.84 22.15 -20.16
N VAL A 23 17.53 22.74 -21.32
CA VAL A 23 16.13 22.99 -21.72
C VAL A 23 15.38 21.66 -21.82
N GLY A 24 14.33 21.52 -21.01
CA GLY A 24 13.49 20.32 -20.95
C GLY A 24 13.80 19.39 -19.79
N ASP A 25 14.86 19.65 -19.02
CA ASP A 25 15.15 18.94 -17.78
C ASP A 25 14.13 19.26 -16.69
N LYS A 26 13.87 18.27 -15.84
CA LYS A 26 12.98 18.42 -14.68
C LYS A 26 13.69 17.98 -13.42
N HIS A 27 13.67 18.82 -12.39
CA HIS A 27 14.36 18.55 -11.13
C HIS A 27 13.36 18.26 -10.01
N TYR A 28 13.68 17.24 -9.22
CA TYR A 28 12.83 16.72 -8.17
C TYR A 28 13.62 16.58 -6.88
N LYS A 29 13.22 17.31 -5.85
CA LYS A 29 13.81 17.26 -4.51
C LYS A 29 13.03 16.31 -3.63
N SER A 30 13.71 15.32 -3.05
CA SER A 30 13.11 14.38 -2.10
C SER A 30 12.56 15.14 -0.88
N TYR A 31 11.35 14.80 -0.44
CA TYR A 31 10.85 15.24 0.86
C TYR A 31 11.56 14.50 2.02
N LEU A 32 12.10 13.31 1.73
CA LEU A 32 12.70 12.40 2.68
C LEU A 32 14.21 12.63 2.86
N GLY A 33 14.69 12.45 4.10
CA GLY A 33 16.12 12.42 4.45
C GLY A 33 16.86 13.71 4.10
N ASN A 34 18.06 13.57 3.52
CA ASN A 34 18.94 14.69 3.12
C ASN A 34 18.40 15.53 1.94
N ARG A 35 17.15 15.30 1.53
CA ARG A 35 16.45 16.07 0.49
C ARG A 35 17.26 16.20 -0.80
N LYS A 36 17.85 15.08 -1.24
CA LYS A 36 18.61 14.99 -2.49
C LYS A 36 17.75 15.44 -3.68
N VAL A 37 18.35 16.21 -4.58
CA VAL A 37 17.74 16.60 -5.86
C VAL A 37 18.12 15.57 -6.91
N LEU A 38 17.14 15.09 -7.66
CA LEU A 38 17.30 14.21 -8.80
C LEU A 38 16.83 14.92 -10.06
N THR A 39 17.59 14.81 -11.13
CA THR A 39 17.24 15.35 -12.44
C THR A 39 16.72 14.23 -13.33
N ILE A 40 15.57 14.46 -13.94
CA ILE A 40 15.10 13.68 -15.09
C ILE A 40 15.44 14.51 -16.31
N THR A 41 16.43 14.05 -17.07
CA THR A 41 16.86 14.78 -18.26
C THR A 41 15.85 14.62 -19.39
N HIS A 42 15.78 15.57 -20.32
CA HIS A 42 14.89 15.46 -21.48
C HIS A 42 15.13 14.17 -22.28
N VAL A 43 16.40 13.78 -22.43
CA VAL A 43 16.83 12.54 -23.14
C VAL A 43 16.30 11.27 -22.48
N MET A 44 15.98 11.31 -21.19
CA MET A 44 15.39 10.18 -20.47
C MET A 44 13.89 9.99 -20.76
N GLU A 45 13.27 10.78 -21.65
CA GLU A 45 11.86 10.67 -22.03
C GLU A 45 10.91 10.61 -20.83
N SER A 46 11.17 11.42 -19.79
CA SER A 46 10.42 11.42 -18.54
C SER A 46 10.47 10.11 -17.73
N SER A 47 11.52 9.29 -17.91
CA SER A 47 11.73 8.06 -17.14
C SER A 47 11.78 8.31 -15.63
N LEU A 48 10.96 7.55 -14.90
CA LEU A 48 10.84 7.66 -13.44
C LEU A 48 11.76 6.68 -12.70
N ASN A 49 12.57 5.89 -13.42
CA ASN A 49 13.41 4.85 -12.84
C ASN A 49 14.42 5.39 -11.83
N GLY A 50 14.95 6.60 -12.06
CA GLY A 50 15.83 7.27 -11.10
C GLY A 50 15.13 7.58 -9.77
N LEU A 51 13.92 8.14 -9.82
CA LEU A 51 13.13 8.45 -8.62
C LEU A 51 12.70 7.18 -7.87
N ILE A 52 12.27 6.15 -8.61
CA ILE A 52 11.87 4.87 -8.04
C ILE A 52 13.08 4.15 -7.43
N GLY A 53 14.21 4.13 -8.12
CA GLY A 53 15.46 3.53 -7.66
C GLY A 53 15.99 4.20 -6.39
N HIS A 54 15.99 5.54 -6.35
CA HIS A 54 16.37 6.30 -5.16
C HIS A 54 15.47 5.95 -3.97
N LEU A 55 14.15 5.89 -4.17
CA LEU A 55 13.21 5.53 -3.12
C LEU A 55 13.45 4.09 -2.62
N LYS A 56 13.67 3.14 -3.55
CA LYS A 56 13.91 1.73 -3.24
C LYS A 56 15.20 1.51 -2.43
N THR A 57 16.28 2.20 -2.79
CA THR A 57 17.60 2.00 -2.17
C THR A 57 17.73 2.71 -0.84
N HIS A 58 17.27 3.97 -0.74
CA HIS A 58 17.50 4.80 0.45
C HIS A 58 16.33 4.79 1.44
N PHE A 59 15.11 4.52 0.97
CA PHE A 59 13.91 4.55 1.80
C PHE A 59 13.02 3.33 1.55
N PRO A 60 13.48 2.09 1.84
CA PRO A 60 12.70 0.88 1.59
C PRO A 60 11.26 0.90 2.15
N PRO A 61 10.98 1.46 3.35
CA PRO A 61 9.61 1.60 3.84
C PRO A 61 8.72 2.48 2.93
N MET A 62 9.26 3.60 2.44
CA MET A 62 8.53 4.51 1.56
C MET A 62 8.35 3.94 0.15
N TYR A 63 9.30 3.12 -0.31
CA TYR A 63 9.12 2.35 -1.54
C TYR A 63 7.95 1.36 -1.45
N ARG A 64 7.78 0.68 -0.31
CA ARG A 64 6.60 -0.18 -0.07
C ARG A 64 5.31 0.64 -0.09
N LEU A 65 5.31 1.82 0.52
CA LEU A 65 4.17 2.74 0.44
C LEU A 65 3.86 3.16 -1.01
N TYR A 66 4.88 3.49 -1.80
CA TYR A 66 4.71 3.78 -3.23
C TYR A 66 4.06 2.61 -3.98
N LEU A 67 4.49 1.37 -3.75
CA LEU A 67 3.90 0.19 -4.39
C LEU A 67 2.41 0.04 -4.04
N LEU A 68 2.05 0.28 -2.77
CA LEU A 68 0.65 0.31 -2.34
C LEU A 68 -0.13 1.42 -3.06
N LEU A 69 0.38 2.65 -3.07
CA LEU A 69 -0.30 3.77 -3.74
C LEU A 69 -0.43 3.55 -5.26
N LYS A 70 0.50 2.81 -5.87
CA LYS A 70 0.46 2.47 -7.30
C LYS A 70 -0.58 1.39 -7.62
N SER A 71 -0.80 0.43 -6.72
CA SER A 71 -1.80 -0.63 -6.94
C SER A 71 -3.23 -0.15 -6.69
N HIS A 72 -3.42 0.88 -5.87
CA HIS A 72 -4.72 1.48 -5.63
C HIS A 72 -5.16 2.40 -6.78
N GLY A 73 -6.37 2.20 -7.29
CA GLY A 73 -7.01 3.11 -8.26
C GLY A 73 -7.64 4.35 -7.63
N THR A 74 -7.69 4.42 -6.30
CA THR A 74 -8.29 5.51 -5.53
C THR A 74 -7.24 6.53 -5.08
N PRO A 75 -7.61 7.82 -4.96
CA PRO A 75 -6.72 8.84 -4.44
C PRO A 75 -6.20 8.51 -3.03
N PRO A 76 -4.93 8.81 -2.72
CA PRO A 76 -4.38 8.62 -1.38
C PRO A 76 -5.10 9.50 -0.35
N THR A 77 -5.40 8.94 0.82
CA THR A 77 -5.88 9.70 1.98
C THR A 77 -4.81 10.70 2.47
N ASP A 78 -5.23 11.80 3.08
CA ASP A 78 -4.36 12.84 3.65
C ASP A 78 -3.25 12.27 4.57
N ASP A 79 -3.59 11.30 5.42
CA ASP A 79 -2.61 10.62 6.27
C ASP A 79 -1.48 9.92 5.46
N LYS A 80 -1.82 9.29 4.33
CA LYS A 80 -0.83 8.62 3.47
C LYS A 80 0.05 9.65 2.77
N LEU A 81 -0.49 10.82 2.44
CA LEU A 81 0.28 11.93 1.86
C LEU A 81 1.26 12.51 2.89
N LYS A 82 0.83 12.76 4.12
CA LYS A 82 1.70 13.24 5.21
C LYS A 82 2.86 12.28 5.50
N ILE A 83 2.62 10.97 5.40
CA ILE A 83 3.67 9.96 5.51
C ILE A 83 4.63 10.04 4.30
N ALA A 84 4.11 10.16 3.08
CA ALA A 84 4.92 10.28 1.86
C ALA A 84 5.77 11.56 1.84
N TRP A 85 5.27 12.65 2.40
CA TRP A 85 5.99 13.92 2.59
C TRP A 85 6.99 13.88 3.75
N GLY A 86 7.02 12.80 4.53
CA GLY A 86 7.87 12.69 5.71
C GLY A 86 7.48 13.61 6.87
N GLU A 87 6.29 14.24 6.82
CA GLU A 87 5.74 15.06 7.91
C GLU A 87 5.25 14.19 9.07
N LYS A 88 4.80 12.98 8.77
CA LYS A 88 4.40 11.98 9.76
C LYS A 88 5.40 10.84 9.77
N VAL A 89 6.14 10.71 10.87
CA VAL A 89 7.07 9.59 11.09
C VAL A 89 6.25 8.34 11.39
N LEU A 90 6.46 7.28 10.61
CA LEU A 90 6.00 5.95 10.96
C LEU A 90 6.79 5.50 12.19
N ASN A 91 6.14 5.45 13.35
CA ASN A 91 6.76 4.92 14.56
C ASN A 91 7.03 3.43 14.34
N ALA A 92 8.32 3.06 14.24
CA ALA A 92 8.75 1.69 13.99
C ALA A 92 8.18 0.71 15.03
N ILE A 93 8.07 1.14 16.29
CA ILE A 93 7.52 0.34 17.38
C ILE A 93 6.04 0.06 17.14
N GLN A 94 5.26 1.07 16.75
CA GLN A 94 3.84 0.89 16.45
C GLN A 94 3.62 0.01 15.22
N LEU A 95 4.49 0.11 14.22
CA LEU A 95 4.42 -0.71 13.02
C LEU A 95 4.75 -2.17 13.32
N GLU A 96 5.78 -2.41 14.15
CA GLU A 96 6.16 -3.74 14.60
C GLU A 96 5.05 -4.36 15.46
N GLN A 97 4.50 -3.61 16.42
CA GLN A 97 3.36 -4.02 17.23
C GLN A 97 2.12 -4.35 16.36
N ALA A 98 1.81 -3.51 15.37
CA ALA A 98 0.72 -3.76 14.43
C ALA A 98 0.99 -5.01 13.58
N SER A 99 2.24 -5.24 13.17
CA SER A 99 2.62 -6.44 12.42
C SER A 99 2.47 -7.71 13.25
N VAL A 100 2.91 -7.70 14.51
CA VAL A 100 2.71 -8.81 15.46
C VAL A 100 1.23 -9.05 15.69
N ASN A 101 0.43 -8.01 15.90
CA ASN A 101 -1.01 -8.13 16.08
C ASN A 101 -1.73 -8.70 14.84
N ILE A 102 -1.28 -8.33 13.63
CA ILE A 102 -1.83 -8.86 12.37
C ILE A 102 -1.44 -10.33 12.21
N VAL A 103 -0.18 -10.68 12.45
CA VAL A 103 0.29 -12.08 12.42
C VAL A 103 -0.46 -12.91 13.45
N ASP A 104 -0.63 -12.41 14.68
CA ASP A 104 -1.42 -13.06 15.73
C ASP A 104 -2.89 -13.16 15.35
N ALA A 105 -3.47 -12.17 14.68
CA ALA A 105 -4.84 -12.24 14.19
C ALA A 105 -5.00 -13.30 13.11
N PHE A 106 -4.06 -13.39 12.16
CA PHE A 106 -4.05 -14.44 11.14
C PHE A 106 -3.80 -15.82 11.74
N ASN A 107 -2.86 -15.94 12.68
CA ASN A 107 -2.61 -17.18 13.41
C ASN A 107 -3.86 -17.59 14.18
N LYS A 108 -4.53 -16.67 14.89
CA LYS A 108 -5.82 -16.92 15.55
C LYS A 108 -6.91 -17.33 14.55
N GLN A 109 -6.94 -16.76 13.35
CA GLN A 109 -7.86 -17.18 12.30
C GLN A 109 -7.54 -18.59 11.79
N VAL A 110 -6.27 -18.93 11.60
CA VAL A 110 -5.82 -20.28 11.22
C VAL A 110 -6.15 -21.28 12.34
N THR A 111 -5.87 -20.93 13.60
CA THR A 111 -6.21 -21.76 14.77
C THR A 111 -7.72 -21.89 14.97
N LYS A 112 -8.52 -20.85 14.69
CA LYS A 112 -10.00 -20.94 14.71
C LYS A 112 -10.58 -21.67 13.50
N ALA A 113 -9.89 -21.64 12.35
CA ALA A 113 -10.25 -22.42 11.17
C ALA A 113 -9.92 -23.91 11.35
N PHE A 114 -9.03 -24.25 12.30
CA PHE A 114 -8.85 -25.59 12.85
C PHE A 114 -9.72 -25.80 14.10
N GLY A 115 -11.04 -25.76 13.94
CA GLY A 115 -11.84 -26.77 14.63
C GLY A 115 -11.68 -28.05 13.82
N ASP A 116 -11.33 -29.19 14.44
CA ASP A 116 -11.23 -30.47 13.74
C ASP A 116 -12.44 -30.62 12.82
N TRP A 117 -12.18 -30.77 11.51
CA TRP A 117 -13.23 -31.04 10.55
C TRP A 117 -13.96 -32.30 10.99
N ASN A 118 -15.15 -32.11 11.54
CA ASN A 118 -15.98 -33.18 12.05
C ASN A 118 -17.10 -33.40 11.02
N GLN A 119 -16.82 -34.34 10.10
CA GLN A 119 -17.76 -34.76 9.05
C GLN A 119 -19.15 -35.06 9.63
N ALA A 120 -19.23 -35.74 10.78
CA ALA A 120 -20.49 -36.08 11.42
C ALA A 120 -21.26 -34.84 11.90
N LYS A 121 -20.56 -33.84 12.45
CA LYS A 121 -21.17 -32.56 12.85
C LYS A 121 -21.66 -31.77 11.64
N PHE A 122 -20.93 -31.81 10.52
CA PHE A 122 -21.36 -31.19 9.28
C PHE A 122 -22.60 -31.88 8.71
N GLU A 123 -22.61 -33.21 8.65
CA GLU A 123 -23.75 -34.01 8.18
C GLU A 123 -24.99 -33.84 9.06
N GLU A 124 -24.82 -33.74 10.39
CA GLU A 124 -25.90 -33.45 11.33
C GLU A 124 -26.53 -32.07 11.07
N LEU A 125 -25.71 -31.03 10.89
CA LEU A 125 -26.19 -29.68 10.57
C LEU A 125 -26.86 -29.61 9.20
N LEU A 126 -26.34 -30.35 8.21
CA LEU A 126 -26.92 -30.46 6.87
C LEU A 126 -28.29 -31.16 6.92
N ALA A 127 -28.41 -32.23 7.71
CA ALA A 127 -29.67 -32.95 7.90
C ALA A 127 -30.71 -32.08 8.63
N GLN A 128 -30.31 -31.35 9.68
CA GLN A 128 -31.18 -30.39 10.38
C GLN A 128 -31.65 -29.27 9.43
N TRP A 129 -30.76 -28.77 8.57
CA TRP A 129 -31.12 -27.76 7.57
C TRP A 129 -32.09 -28.30 6.52
N LEU A 130 -31.87 -29.53 6.01
CA LEU A 130 -32.80 -30.16 5.06
C LEU A 130 -34.19 -30.36 5.67
N VAL A 131 -34.28 -30.80 6.93
CA VAL A 131 -35.56 -30.94 7.64
C VAL A 131 -36.24 -29.58 7.87
N ALA A 132 -35.47 -28.54 8.18
CA ALA A 132 -36.00 -27.18 8.36
C ALA A 132 -36.44 -26.54 7.04
N CYS A 133 -35.83 -26.93 5.92
CA CYS A 133 -36.19 -26.48 4.57
C CYS A 133 -37.29 -27.32 3.93
N ASP A 134 -37.66 -28.47 4.50
CA ASP A 134 -38.83 -29.27 4.09
C ASP A 134 -40.13 -28.66 4.64
N GLN A 135 -40.23 -27.33 4.62
CA GLN A 135 -41.51 -26.65 4.79
C GLN A 135 -42.32 -26.89 3.52
N PRO A 136 -43.53 -27.48 3.60
CA PRO A 136 -44.43 -27.51 2.45
C PRO A 136 -44.72 -26.07 2.07
N PHE A 137 -44.47 -25.71 0.81
CA PHE A 137 -45.04 -24.49 0.25
C PHE A 137 -46.56 -24.66 0.32
N GLU A 138 -47.23 -23.90 1.18
CA GLU A 138 -48.68 -23.78 1.09
C GLU A 138 -49.01 -23.15 -0.27
N GLU A 139 -49.85 -23.83 -1.04
CA GLU A 139 -50.38 -23.34 -2.30
C GLU A 139 -51.14 -22.04 -2.01
N VAL A 140 -50.65 -20.92 -2.54
CA VAL A 140 -51.30 -19.63 -2.40
C VAL A 140 -52.48 -19.62 -3.38
N GLU A 141 -53.71 -19.64 -2.83
CA GLU A 141 -54.96 -19.45 -3.60
C GLU A 141 -54.99 -18.15 -4.41
#